data_AF-A0A8T3UBH0-F1
#
_entry.id   AF-A0A8T3UBH0-F1
#
_cell.length_a   1.000
_cell.length_b   1.000
_cell.length_c   1.000
_cell.angle_alpha   90.00
_cell.angle_beta   90.00
_cell.angle_gamma   90.00
#
_symmetry.space_group_name_H-M   'P 1'
#
loop_
_entity.id
_entity.type
_entity.pdbx_description
1 polymer ?
#
loop_
_entity_poly.entity_id
_entity_poly.type
_entity_poly.pdbx_seq_one_letter_code
_entity_poly.pdbx_strand_id
1 'polypeptide(L)'
;MRLSRNSILTRVDNTGRYNIGGYIWDRVELPNGKKGFVARNFLEYTKKANNIYRVKVNDYLIMRDAPNGQDIRHLGDGVLVTVLERANEKVNGYFRDKIITAEGAVGYVARDYLVNVNGEEKEEPKNNPEPQPSVQPAPQPEEKPEVNVNLIDNKDDVNKTIKVLPEAKADDLKKKYKNVKDITNEKLATGSTVNIDNNIYTIIKIGDVNKDGEAKEMDAVDILNYSVDLIKLDDIQLKAADVNKDGKVKEMDAVDILNYSVDLIKLSY
;
A
#
# COMPACT_ATOMS: atom_id res chain seq x y z
N MET A 1 7.12 -8.68 5.32
CA MET A 1 7.32 -8.10 3.97
C MET A 1 6.42 -8.87 3.03
N ARG A 2 5.47 -8.21 2.37
CA ARG A 2 4.64 -8.84 1.34
C ARG A 2 5.38 -8.72 0.03
N LEU A 3 5.53 -9.82 -0.69
CA LEU A 3 6.14 -9.88 -2.00
C LEU A 3 5.07 -10.25 -2.99
N SER A 4 4.96 -9.47 -4.05
CA SER A 4 4.09 -9.78 -5.17
C SER A 4 4.65 -10.99 -5.92
N ARG A 5 3.79 -11.73 -6.62
CA ARG A 5 4.24 -12.78 -7.53
C ARG A 5 5.18 -12.16 -8.56
N ASN A 6 6.34 -12.77 -8.78
CA ASN A 6 7.45 -12.27 -9.61
C ASN A 6 8.24 -11.07 -9.03
N SER A 7 8.04 -10.71 -7.75
CA SER A 7 8.96 -9.79 -7.07
C SER A 7 10.37 -10.37 -7.05
N ILE A 8 11.35 -9.53 -7.39
CA ILE A 8 12.75 -9.93 -7.45
C ILE A 8 13.43 -9.56 -6.15
N LEU A 9 14.23 -10.49 -5.63
CA LEU A 9 14.93 -10.37 -4.37
C LEU A 9 16.28 -11.09 -4.43
N THR A 10 17.16 -10.73 -3.51
CA THR A 10 18.43 -11.42 -3.27
C THR A 10 18.24 -12.40 -2.13
N ARG A 11 18.64 -13.67 -2.29
CA ARG A 11 18.71 -14.61 -1.18
C ARG A 11 19.99 -14.35 -0.38
N VAL A 12 19.84 -14.05 0.91
CA VAL A 12 20.92 -13.67 1.83
C VAL A 12 21.32 -14.82 2.77
N ASP A 13 20.39 -15.73 3.07
CA ASP A 13 20.69 -16.97 3.80
C ASP A 13 19.71 -18.05 3.35
N ASN A 14 20.25 -19.11 2.77
CA ASN A 14 19.53 -20.27 2.24
C ASN A 14 20.04 -21.60 2.80
N THR A 15 20.63 -21.58 3.99
CA THR A 15 21.16 -22.77 4.68
C THR A 15 20.09 -23.81 5.03
N GLY A 16 18.81 -23.39 5.05
CA GLY A 16 17.68 -24.26 5.38
C GLY A 16 17.42 -24.42 6.89
N ARG A 17 18.16 -23.68 7.72
CA ARG A 17 18.06 -23.72 9.19
C ARG A 17 16.74 -23.19 9.76
N TYR A 18 15.96 -22.45 8.95
CA TYR A 18 14.66 -21.91 9.36
C TYR A 18 13.55 -22.84 8.86
N ASN A 19 13.27 -23.90 9.60
CA ASN A 19 12.21 -24.86 9.30
C ASN A 19 11.08 -24.72 10.32
N ILE A 20 9.98 -24.08 9.92
CA ILE A 20 8.87 -23.72 10.80
C ILE A 20 7.57 -24.01 10.04
N GLY A 21 6.66 -24.75 10.66
CA GLY A 21 5.34 -25.05 10.08
C GLY A 21 5.38 -25.91 8.80
N GLY A 22 6.42 -26.73 8.63
CA GLY A 22 6.59 -27.59 7.44
C GLY A 22 7.19 -26.89 6.22
N TYR A 23 7.58 -25.63 6.34
CA TYR A 23 8.23 -24.85 5.28
C TYR A 23 9.67 -24.51 5.66
N ILE A 24 10.57 -24.57 4.66
CA ILE A 24 11.93 -24.04 4.77
C ILE A 24 11.91 -22.58 4.33
N TRP A 25 12.31 -21.68 5.22
CA TRP A 25 12.36 -20.25 4.98
C TRP A 25 13.78 -19.81 4.66
N ASP A 26 13.93 -19.01 3.59
CA ASP A 26 15.19 -18.37 3.26
C ASP A 26 15.12 -16.89 3.64
N ARG A 27 16.23 -16.35 4.16
CA ARG A 27 16.37 -14.91 4.38
C ARG A 27 16.63 -14.24 3.04
N VAL A 28 15.90 -13.17 2.77
CA VAL A 28 15.94 -12.44 1.50
C VAL A 28 16.09 -10.94 1.74
N GLU A 29 16.54 -10.22 0.74
CA GLU A 29 16.69 -8.77 0.72
C GLU A 29 16.10 -8.22 -0.59
N LEU A 30 15.22 -7.23 -0.47
CA LEU A 30 14.69 -6.48 -1.59
C LEU A 30 15.71 -5.45 -2.08
N PRO A 31 15.55 -4.94 -3.33
CA PRO A 31 16.41 -3.87 -3.86
C PRO A 31 16.42 -2.60 -3.00
N ASN A 32 15.35 -2.32 -2.25
CA ASN A 32 15.29 -1.20 -1.30
C ASN A 32 15.98 -1.49 0.05
N GLY A 33 16.79 -2.55 0.13
CA GLY A 33 17.54 -2.96 1.33
C GLY A 33 16.68 -3.61 2.42
N LYS A 34 15.37 -3.70 2.25
CA LYS A 34 14.48 -4.31 3.23
C LYS A 34 14.73 -5.82 3.27
N LYS A 35 14.96 -6.36 4.46
CA LYS A 35 15.25 -7.79 4.69
C LYS A 35 14.00 -8.51 5.19
N GLY A 36 13.90 -9.79 4.89
CA GLY A 36 12.76 -10.62 5.31
C GLY A 36 13.02 -12.11 5.12
N PHE A 37 11.98 -12.92 5.30
CA PHE A 37 12.00 -14.35 5.06
C PHE A 37 10.93 -14.72 4.05
N VAL A 38 11.25 -15.64 3.14
CA VAL A 38 10.33 -16.18 2.14
C VAL A 38 10.46 -17.69 2.14
N ALA A 39 9.33 -18.38 2.16
CA ALA A 39 9.34 -19.84 2.06
C ALA A 39 9.88 -20.26 0.69
N ARG A 40 10.88 -21.14 0.72
CA ARG A 40 11.74 -21.51 -0.41
C ARG A 40 10.97 -22.05 -1.61
N ASN A 41 9.85 -22.71 -1.36
CA ASN A 41 8.94 -23.25 -2.38
C ASN A 41 8.22 -22.16 -3.20
N PHE A 42 8.26 -20.90 -2.78
CA PHE A 42 7.76 -19.75 -3.54
C PHE A 42 8.87 -18.95 -4.23
N LEU A 43 10.13 -19.42 -4.19
CA LEU A 43 11.26 -18.79 -4.84
C LEU A 43 11.64 -19.55 -6.11
N GLU A 44 11.86 -18.81 -7.20
CA GLU A 44 12.42 -19.33 -8.44
C GLU A 44 13.73 -18.60 -8.80
N TYR A 45 14.70 -19.32 -9.38
CA TYR A 45 15.95 -18.72 -9.82
C TYR A 45 15.73 -17.81 -11.04
N THR A 46 16.19 -16.56 -10.94
CA THR A 46 16.05 -15.51 -11.97
C THR A 46 16.69 -15.87 -13.33
N LYS A 47 17.70 -16.77 -13.34
CA LYS A 47 18.31 -17.30 -14.58
C LYS A 47 17.36 -18.12 -15.47
N LYS A 48 16.09 -18.28 -15.10
CA LYS A 48 15.02 -18.86 -15.92
C LYS A 48 13.95 -17.86 -16.38
N ALA A 49 14.01 -16.59 -15.94
CA ALA A 49 13.00 -15.58 -16.23
C ALA A 49 13.54 -14.55 -17.25
N ASN A 50 13.07 -14.64 -18.50
CA ASN A 50 13.54 -13.79 -19.61
C ASN A 50 12.99 -12.36 -19.61
N ASN A 51 12.12 -12.02 -18.65
CA ASN A 51 11.35 -10.78 -18.61
C ASN A 51 11.79 -9.83 -17.48
N ILE A 52 12.95 -10.06 -16.87
CA ILE A 52 13.49 -9.20 -15.82
C ILE A 52 14.47 -8.18 -16.41
N TYR A 53 14.28 -6.91 -16.06
CA TYR A 53 15.07 -5.79 -16.57
C TYR A 53 15.56 -4.89 -15.43
N ARG A 54 16.72 -4.28 -15.62
CA ARG A 54 17.31 -3.24 -14.77
C ARG A 54 17.09 -1.88 -15.41
N VAL A 55 16.63 -0.91 -14.62
CA VAL A 55 16.56 0.50 -15.02
C VAL A 55 17.97 1.07 -15.05
N LYS A 56 18.34 1.73 -16.15
CA LYS A 56 19.62 2.44 -16.31
C LYS A 56 19.38 3.90 -16.66
N VAL A 57 19.63 4.80 -15.72
CA VAL A 57 19.38 6.25 -15.85
C VAL A 57 20.44 7.04 -15.07
N ASN A 58 20.65 8.30 -15.43
CA ASN A 58 21.52 9.20 -14.66
C ASN A 58 20.81 9.84 -13.45
N ASP A 59 19.48 10.00 -13.52
CA ASP A 59 18.66 10.60 -12.47
C ASP A 59 17.47 9.68 -12.13
N TYR A 60 16.39 9.76 -12.91
CA TYR A 60 15.24 8.86 -12.77
C TYR A 60 14.57 8.53 -14.10
N LEU A 61 13.89 7.38 -14.13
CA LEU A 61 12.99 6.96 -15.20
C LEU A 61 11.55 7.20 -14.77
N ILE A 62 10.78 7.91 -15.59
CA ILE A 62 9.38 8.19 -15.30
C ILE A 62 8.49 7.03 -15.74
N MET A 63 7.72 6.52 -14.79
CA MET A 63 6.65 5.55 -14.96
C MET A 63 5.30 6.26 -15.05
N ARG A 64 4.48 5.86 -16.03
CA ARG A 64 3.18 6.47 -16.34
C ARG A 64 2.03 5.49 -16.19
N ASP A 65 0.82 6.00 -15.98
CA ASP A 65 -0.43 5.19 -15.95
C ASP A 65 -0.84 4.68 -17.34
N ALA A 66 -0.45 5.37 -18.40
CA ALA A 66 -0.60 4.98 -19.81
C ALA A 66 0.63 5.40 -20.64
N PRO A 67 0.83 4.89 -21.86
CA PRO A 67 1.97 5.27 -22.71
C PRO A 67 2.11 6.79 -22.93
N ASN A 68 1.00 7.53 -23.09
CA ASN A 68 1.01 9.00 -23.13
C ASN A 68 0.33 9.61 -21.90
N GLY A 69 0.33 8.88 -20.79
CA GLY A 69 -0.45 9.20 -19.61
C GLY A 69 0.28 10.10 -18.63
N GLN A 70 -0.30 10.21 -17.44
CA GLN A 70 0.24 10.98 -16.33
C GLN A 70 1.42 10.27 -15.67
N ASP A 71 2.31 11.06 -15.10
CA ASP A 71 3.44 10.58 -14.34
C ASP A 71 2.94 10.05 -12.99
N ILE A 72 3.24 8.79 -12.68
CA ILE A 72 2.77 8.15 -11.45
C ILE A 72 3.91 7.77 -10.50
N ARG A 73 5.13 7.63 -11.01
CA ARG A 73 6.29 7.24 -10.21
C ARG A 73 7.61 7.53 -10.92
N HIS A 74 8.65 7.81 -10.13
CA HIS A 74 10.03 7.88 -10.57
C HIS A 74 10.80 6.62 -10.13
N LEU A 75 11.54 6.00 -11.05
CA LEU A 75 12.36 4.83 -10.80
C LEU A 75 13.83 5.23 -10.88
N GLY A 76 14.61 4.97 -9.84
CA GLY A 76 16.05 5.26 -9.84
C GLY A 76 16.89 4.26 -10.64
N ASP A 77 18.16 4.59 -10.82
CA ASP A 77 19.16 3.70 -11.42
C ASP A 77 19.27 2.37 -10.66
N GLY A 78 19.47 1.28 -11.39
CA GLY A 78 19.66 -0.06 -10.83
C GLY A 78 18.39 -0.78 -10.37
N VAL A 79 17.22 -0.10 -10.35
CA VAL A 79 15.94 -0.70 -9.95
C VAL A 79 15.59 -1.87 -10.89
N LEU A 80 15.21 -3.02 -10.31
CA LEU A 80 14.75 -4.17 -11.07
C LEU A 80 13.23 -4.12 -11.27
N VAL A 81 12.80 -4.38 -12.50
CA VAL A 81 11.40 -4.44 -12.91
C VAL A 81 11.15 -5.71 -13.72
N THR A 82 9.91 -6.19 -13.69
CA THR A 82 9.45 -7.26 -14.57
C THR A 82 8.65 -6.64 -15.70
N VAL A 83 9.03 -6.91 -16.95
CA VAL A 83 8.24 -6.51 -18.12
C VAL A 83 7.06 -7.47 -18.25
N LEU A 84 5.86 -6.90 -18.25
CA LEU A 84 4.60 -7.61 -18.45
C LEU A 84 4.18 -7.64 -19.91
N GLU A 85 4.37 -6.51 -20.62
CA GLU A 85 3.94 -6.35 -22.00
C GLU A 85 4.89 -5.43 -22.77
N ARG A 86 5.13 -5.74 -24.04
CA ARG A 86 5.96 -4.95 -24.93
C ARG A 86 5.10 -4.02 -25.78
N ALA A 87 5.46 -2.74 -25.83
CA ALA A 87 4.86 -1.83 -26.79
C ALA A 87 5.21 -2.23 -28.24
N ASN A 88 4.20 -2.19 -29.10
CA ASN A 88 4.33 -2.42 -30.53
C ASN A 88 4.53 -1.11 -31.31
N GLU A 89 4.19 0.03 -30.72
CA GLU A 89 4.27 1.35 -31.34
C GLU A 89 5.00 2.36 -30.45
N LYS A 90 5.57 3.40 -31.08
CA LYS A 90 6.23 4.49 -30.38
C LYS A 90 5.23 5.59 -30.03
N VAL A 91 5.32 6.07 -28.79
CA VAL A 91 4.57 7.24 -28.30
C VAL A 91 5.60 8.28 -27.85
N ASN A 92 5.54 9.47 -28.45
CA ASN A 92 6.52 10.55 -28.24
C ASN A 92 7.98 10.08 -28.40
N GLY A 93 8.25 9.26 -29.41
CA GLY A 93 9.61 8.77 -29.74
C GLY A 93 10.03 7.49 -29.02
N TYR A 94 9.29 7.03 -28.01
CA TYR A 94 9.68 5.88 -27.17
C TYR A 94 8.72 4.70 -27.31
N PHE A 95 9.27 3.48 -27.35
CA PHE A 95 8.49 2.28 -27.03
C PHE A 95 8.30 2.22 -25.53
N ARG A 96 7.04 2.17 -25.07
CA ARG A 96 6.73 2.20 -23.64
C ARG A 96 6.18 0.86 -23.16
N ASP A 97 7.06 0.08 -22.55
CA ASP A 97 6.71 -1.26 -22.08
C ASP A 97 5.95 -1.19 -20.76
N LYS A 98 4.96 -2.07 -20.61
CA LYS A 98 4.24 -2.24 -19.35
C LYS A 98 5.10 -3.06 -18.40
N ILE A 99 5.35 -2.52 -17.22
CA ILE A 99 6.20 -3.15 -16.21
C ILE A 99 5.46 -3.26 -14.89
N ILE A 100 5.98 -4.13 -14.02
CA ILE A 100 5.66 -4.17 -12.60
C ILE A 100 6.95 -4.02 -11.80
N THR A 101 6.92 -3.16 -10.79
CA THR A 101 8.05 -3.01 -9.84
C THR A 101 8.03 -4.12 -8.80
N ALA A 102 9.14 -4.31 -8.07
CA ALA A 102 9.18 -5.29 -6.97
C ALA A 102 8.12 -5.01 -5.88
N GLU A 103 7.66 -3.76 -5.77
CA GLU A 103 6.62 -3.28 -4.86
C GLU A 103 5.20 -3.47 -5.41
N GLY A 104 5.05 -3.97 -6.63
CA GLY A 104 3.75 -4.28 -7.23
C GLY A 104 3.11 -3.14 -8.02
N ALA A 105 3.76 -1.97 -8.14
CA ALA A 105 3.25 -0.88 -8.97
C ALA A 105 3.31 -1.28 -10.45
N VAL A 106 2.21 -1.13 -11.17
CA VAL A 106 2.09 -1.43 -12.61
C VAL A 106 1.96 -0.14 -13.41
N GLY A 107 2.65 -0.05 -14.54
CA GLY A 107 2.67 1.17 -15.36
C GLY A 107 3.62 1.06 -16.54
N TYR A 108 3.80 2.16 -17.27
CA TYR A 108 4.50 2.18 -18.55
C TYR A 108 5.78 3.01 -18.47
N VAL A 109 6.89 2.43 -18.91
CA VAL A 109 8.22 3.07 -18.90
C VAL A 109 8.87 2.96 -20.27
N ALA A 110 9.75 3.91 -20.62
CA ALA A 110 10.48 3.87 -21.87
C ALA A 110 11.49 2.71 -21.90
N ARG A 111 11.38 1.85 -22.93
CA ARG A 111 12.18 0.64 -23.11
C ARG A 111 13.68 0.91 -23.17
N ASP A 112 14.07 2.05 -23.71
CA ASP A 112 15.47 2.41 -23.95
C ASP A 112 16.29 2.49 -22.64
N TYR A 113 15.61 2.62 -21.50
CA TYR A 113 16.21 2.65 -20.17
C TYR A 113 16.16 1.29 -19.45
N LEU A 114 15.75 0.21 -20.13
CA LEU A 114 15.64 -1.13 -19.58
C LEU A 114 16.70 -2.08 -20.15
N VAL A 115 17.55 -2.64 -19.29
CA VAL A 115 18.59 -3.60 -19.66
C VAL A 115 18.25 -4.99 -19.12
N ASN A 116 18.24 -6.02 -19.97
CA ASN A 116 17.91 -7.40 -19.53
C ASN A 116 19.00 -7.93 -18.59
N VAL A 117 18.60 -8.56 -17.49
CA VAL A 117 19.54 -9.07 -16.46
C VAL A 117 20.25 -10.38 -16.83
N ASN A 118 19.77 -11.12 -17.83
CA ASN A 118 20.32 -12.43 -18.22
C ASN A 118 21.38 -12.36 -19.34
N GLY A 119 21.68 -11.16 -19.85
CA GLY A 119 22.74 -10.96 -20.83
C GLY A 119 22.30 -11.21 -22.27
N GLU A 120 22.00 -10.13 -22.97
CA GLU A 120 22.93 -9.74 -24.02
C GLU A 120 23.45 -8.35 -23.60
N GLU A 121 24.75 -8.25 -23.30
CA GLU A 121 25.46 -7.00 -23.54
C GLU A 121 25.42 -6.76 -25.05
N LYS A 122 24.28 -6.28 -25.56
CA LYS A 122 24.32 -5.51 -26.78
C LYS A 122 24.84 -4.15 -26.37
N GLU A 123 25.91 -3.76 -27.05
CA GLU A 123 26.69 -2.53 -26.90
C GLU A 123 25.92 -1.42 -26.18
N GLU A 124 26.59 -0.75 -25.23
CA GLU A 124 26.17 0.56 -24.75
C GLU A 124 25.52 1.32 -25.92
N PRO A 125 24.30 1.84 -25.78
CA PRO A 125 23.77 2.72 -26.80
C PRO A 125 24.81 3.83 -26.94
N LYS A 126 25.49 3.89 -28.09
CA LYS A 126 26.44 4.96 -28.44
C LYS A 126 25.80 6.34 -28.54
N ASN A 127 24.57 6.50 -28.06
CA ASN A 127 23.97 7.76 -27.72
C ASN A 127 23.55 7.69 -26.25
N ASN A 128 24.23 8.49 -25.42
CA ASN A 128 23.69 8.94 -24.15
C ASN A 128 22.25 9.39 -24.42
N PRO A 129 21.20 8.73 -23.88
CA PRO A 129 19.85 9.21 -24.04
C PRO A 129 19.80 10.64 -23.50
N GLU A 130 19.36 11.59 -24.32
CA GLU A 130 19.19 12.97 -23.86
C GLU A 130 18.32 12.97 -22.60
N PRO A 131 18.63 13.82 -21.60
CA PRO A 131 17.80 13.99 -20.42
C PRO A 131 16.34 14.13 -20.84
N GLN A 132 15.43 13.33 -20.24
CA GLN A 132 14.00 13.55 -20.47
C GLN A 132 13.68 15.02 -20.16
N PRO A 133 13.05 15.78 -21.08
CA PRO A 133 12.77 17.18 -20.84
C PRO A 133 11.92 17.34 -19.58
N SER A 134 12.42 18.13 -18.63
CA SER A 134 11.69 18.56 -17.44
C SER A 134 10.58 19.51 -17.87
N VAL A 135 9.37 19.02 -18.04
CA VAL A 135 8.20 19.88 -18.14
C VAL A 135 7.90 20.36 -16.72
N GLN A 136 7.85 21.69 -16.54
CA GLN A 136 7.64 22.36 -15.24
C GLN A 136 6.46 21.78 -14.46
N PRO A 137 6.46 21.89 -13.12
CA PRO A 137 5.32 21.51 -12.31
C PRO A 137 4.09 22.29 -12.76
N ALA A 138 3.12 21.59 -13.35
CA ALA A 138 1.77 22.12 -13.41
C ALA A 138 1.22 22.17 -11.97
N PRO A 139 0.35 23.15 -11.65
CA PRO A 139 -0.01 23.48 -10.28
C PRO A 139 -0.47 22.25 -9.50
N GLN A 140 0.02 22.16 -8.26
CA GLN A 140 -0.54 21.33 -7.21
C GLN A 140 -2.07 21.40 -7.31
N PRO A 141 -2.81 20.27 -7.34
CA PRO A 141 -4.25 20.30 -7.27
C PRO A 141 -4.62 21.18 -6.08
N GLU A 142 -5.32 22.26 -6.37
CA GLU A 142 -5.93 23.14 -5.38
C GLU A 142 -6.59 22.29 -4.30
N GLU A 143 -6.48 22.72 -3.04
CA GLU A 143 -7.31 22.21 -1.94
C GLU A 143 -8.76 22.16 -2.44
N LYS A 144 -9.21 20.95 -2.78
CA LYS A 144 -10.60 20.70 -3.10
C LYS A 144 -11.38 20.79 -1.80
N PRO A 145 -12.57 21.39 -1.86
CA PRO A 145 -13.21 22.08 -0.74
C PRO A 145 -13.36 21.16 0.48
N GLU A 146 -13.28 21.77 1.67
CA GLU A 146 -13.85 21.22 2.90
C GLU A 146 -15.33 20.87 2.65
N VAL A 147 -15.57 19.67 2.12
CA VAL A 147 -16.86 19.02 2.25
C VAL A 147 -17.04 18.89 3.75
N ASN A 148 -18.19 19.35 4.25
CA ASN A 148 -18.57 19.26 5.65
C ASN A 148 -18.80 17.77 5.97
N VAL A 149 -17.74 16.97 6.04
CA VAL A 149 -17.80 15.54 6.30
C VAL A 149 -18.03 15.40 7.79
N ASN A 150 -19.16 14.84 8.17
CA ASN A 150 -19.44 14.54 9.56
C ASN A 150 -18.45 13.44 9.99
N LEU A 151 -17.37 13.80 10.68
CA LEU A 151 -16.29 12.89 11.06
C LEU A 151 -16.69 11.93 12.19
N ILE A 152 -17.75 12.27 12.92
CA ILE A 152 -18.22 11.59 14.12
C ILE A 152 -19.67 11.17 13.88
N ASP A 153 -19.98 9.89 14.03
CA ASP A 153 -21.35 9.38 13.98
C ASP A 153 -22.14 9.72 15.25
N ASN A 154 -23.45 9.51 15.26
CA ASN A 154 -24.28 9.68 16.45
C ASN A 154 -23.94 8.66 17.54
N LYS A 155 -24.30 8.99 18.79
CA LYS A 155 -24.09 8.09 19.92
C LYS A 155 -25.03 6.90 19.79
N ASP A 156 -24.49 5.69 19.90
CA ASP A 156 -25.28 4.49 20.14
C ASP A 156 -25.42 4.32 21.66
N ASP A 157 -26.53 4.81 22.20
CA ASP A 157 -26.80 4.77 23.64
C ASP A 157 -27.06 3.36 24.17
N VAL A 158 -27.41 2.41 23.28
CA VAL A 158 -27.69 1.01 23.63
C VAL A 158 -26.38 0.25 23.81
N ASN A 159 -25.51 0.31 22.80
CA ASN A 159 -24.21 -0.37 22.82
C ASN A 159 -23.10 0.45 23.50
N LYS A 160 -23.39 1.70 23.86
CA LYS A 160 -22.42 2.68 24.40
C LYS A 160 -21.20 2.83 23.49
N THR A 161 -21.45 3.03 22.19
CA THR A 161 -20.39 3.19 21.17
C THR A 161 -20.58 4.46 20.34
N ILE A 162 -19.49 4.97 19.77
CA ILE A 162 -19.50 6.06 18.77
C ILE A 162 -18.57 5.65 17.63
N LYS A 163 -19.09 5.62 16.39
CA LYS A 163 -18.27 5.41 15.20
C LYS A 163 -17.62 6.72 14.76
N VAL A 164 -16.37 6.65 14.33
CA VAL A 164 -15.63 7.82 13.83
C VAL A 164 -14.85 7.47 12.57
N LEU A 165 -14.68 8.44 11.68
CA LEU A 165 -13.84 8.27 10.49
C LEU A 165 -12.35 8.25 10.84
N PRO A 166 -11.50 7.69 9.95
CA PRO A 166 -10.05 7.66 10.15
C PRO A 166 -9.43 9.02 10.50
N GLU A 167 -9.94 10.11 9.93
CA GLU A 167 -9.38 11.46 10.11
C GLU A 167 -9.82 12.13 11.43
N ALA A 168 -10.82 11.57 12.12
CA ALA A 168 -11.39 12.15 13.34
C ALA A 168 -10.39 12.22 14.48
N LYS A 169 -10.36 13.37 15.18
CA LYS A 169 -9.53 13.61 16.36
C LYS A 169 -10.39 13.97 17.58
N ALA A 170 -9.78 13.95 18.76
CA ALA A 170 -10.44 14.28 20.02
C ALA A 170 -11.18 15.63 19.99
N ASP A 171 -10.67 16.62 19.26
CA ASP A 171 -11.33 17.93 19.16
C ASP A 171 -12.62 17.89 18.34
N ASP A 172 -12.76 16.97 17.40
CA ASP A 172 -13.99 16.82 16.61
C ASP A 172 -15.13 16.26 17.46
N LEU A 173 -14.82 15.43 18.47
CA LEU A 173 -15.80 15.03 19.49
C LEU A 173 -16.29 16.24 20.30
N LYS A 174 -15.38 17.14 20.71
CA LYS A 174 -15.71 18.35 21.47
C LYS A 174 -16.52 19.36 20.66
N LYS A 175 -16.32 19.40 19.32
CA LYS A 175 -17.15 20.22 18.42
C LYS A 175 -18.57 19.66 18.31
N LYS A 176 -18.72 18.34 18.25
CA LYS A 176 -20.03 17.69 18.10
C LYS A 176 -20.83 17.60 19.39
N TYR A 177 -20.19 17.26 20.51
CA TYR A 177 -20.84 17.02 21.79
C TYR A 177 -20.41 18.03 22.85
N LYS A 178 -21.36 18.42 23.70
CA LYS A 178 -21.07 19.20 24.90
C LYS A 178 -20.54 18.27 26.00
N ASN A 179 -19.82 18.83 26.97
CA ASN A 179 -19.35 18.11 28.17
C ASN A 179 -18.45 16.89 27.92
N VAL A 180 -17.70 16.85 26.82
CA VAL A 180 -16.73 15.80 26.53
C VAL A 180 -15.55 15.87 27.50
N LYS A 181 -15.28 14.79 28.22
CA LYS A 181 -14.19 14.64 29.21
C LYS A 181 -13.54 13.26 29.12
N ASP A 182 -12.40 13.10 29.79
CA ASP A 182 -11.76 11.81 30.07
C ASP A 182 -11.52 10.94 28.82
N ILE A 183 -11.01 11.55 27.74
CA ILE A 183 -10.64 10.81 26.52
C ILE A 183 -9.35 10.03 26.78
N THR A 184 -9.38 8.71 26.61
CA THR A 184 -8.23 7.85 26.95
C THR A 184 -7.11 7.85 25.91
N ASN A 185 -7.39 8.27 24.67
CA ASN A 185 -6.40 8.35 23.59
C ASN A 185 -6.78 9.47 22.60
N GLU A 186 -5.88 10.43 22.40
CA GLU A 186 -6.13 11.61 21.55
C GLU A 186 -6.32 11.30 20.06
N LYS A 187 -5.74 10.18 19.58
CA LYS A 187 -5.94 9.69 18.20
C LYS A 187 -7.31 9.05 17.99
N LEU A 188 -8.07 8.84 19.07
CA LEU A 188 -9.36 8.15 19.06
C LEU A 188 -9.30 6.76 18.43
N ALA A 189 -8.27 5.99 18.77
CA ALA A 189 -8.14 4.61 18.30
C ALA A 189 -9.36 3.74 18.67
N THR A 190 -9.60 2.68 17.91
CA THR A 190 -10.62 1.69 18.23
C THR A 190 -10.40 1.13 19.64
N GLY A 191 -11.43 1.20 20.48
CA GLY A 191 -11.36 0.84 21.89
C GLY A 191 -11.02 1.99 22.84
N SER A 192 -10.71 3.18 22.33
CA SER A 192 -10.63 4.39 23.17
C SER A 192 -11.97 4.65 23.85
N THR A 193 -11.96 5.27 25.02
CA THR A 193 -13.19 5.67 25.69
C THR A 193 -13.26 7.17 25.89
N VAL A 194 -14.49 7.67 25.97
CA VAL A 194 -14.80 9.09 26.19
C VAL A 194 -16.01 9.21 27.11
N ASN A 195 -15.96 10.16 28.06
CA ASN A 195 -17.08 10.50 28.91
C ASN A 195 -17.86 11.67 28.30
N ILE A 196 -19.15 11.46 28.03
CA ILE A 196 -20.07 12.47 27.52
C ILE A 196 -21.34 12.43 28.37
N ASP A 197 -21.66 13.54 29.02
CA ASP A 197 -22.82 13.65 29.91
C ASP A 197 -22.87 12.51 30.95
N ASN A 198 -21.74 12.26 31.60
CA ASN A 198 -21.56 11.21 32.62
C ASN A 198 -21.77 9.77 32.12
N ASN A 199 -21.77 9.54 30.81
CA ASN A 199 -21.82 8.23 30.18
C ASN A 199 -20.49 7.94 29.47
N ILE A 200 -19.94 6.75 29.67
CA ILE A 200 -18.73 6.29 28.99
C ILE A 200 -19.13 5.63 27.67
N TYR A 201 -18.54 6.09 26.56
CA TYR A 201 -18.69 5.51 25.23
C TYR A 201 -17.35 4.96 24.74
N THR A 202 -17.40 3.85 24.02
CA THR A 202 -16.26 3.26 23.32
C THR A 202 -16.22 3.73 21.87
N ILE A 203 -15.04 4.14 21.41
CA ILE A 203 -14.81 4.58 20.03
C ILE A 203 -14.59 3.37 19.14
N ILE A 204 -15.23 3.39 17.97
CA ILE A 204 -14.96 2.49 16.84
C ILE A 204 -14.46 3.37 15.71
N LYS A 205 -13.15 3.34 15.44
CA LYS A 205 -12.56 4.10 14.34
C LYS A 205 -12.56 3.21 13.11
N ILE A 206 -13.32 3.59 12.09
CA ILE A 206 -13.48 2.79 10.88
C ILE A 206 -12.12 2.55 10.25
N GLY A 207 -11.81 1.29 9.94
CA GLY A 207 -10.53 0.87 9.36
C GLY A 207 -9.36 0.72 10.34
N ASP A 208 -9.48 1.14 11.60
CA ASP A 208 -8.46 0.92 12.65
C ASP A 208 -8.78 -0.37 13.41
N VAL A 209 -8.28 -1.49 12.89
CA VAL A 209 -8.50 -2.85 13.36
C VAL A 209 -7.46 -3.24 14.40
N ASN A 210 -6.22 -2.77 14.27
CA ASN A 210 -5.12 -3.08 15.18
C ASN A 210 -5.11 -2.20 16.44
N LYS A 211 -5.99 -1.18 16.51
CA LYS A 211 -6.19 -0.23 17.61
C LYS A 211 -5.03 0.74 17.81
N ASP A 212 -4.29 1.06 16.76
CA ASP A 212 -3.19 2.03 16.80
C ASP A 212 -3.63 3.48 16.55
N GLY A 213 -4.89 3.66 16.13
CA GLY A 213 -5.49 4.96 15.85
C GLY A 213 -5.37 5.43 14.41
N GLU A 214 -4.89 4.59 13.49
CA GLU A 214 -4.70 4.92 12.09
C GLU A 214 -5.24 3.78 11.22
N ALA A 215 -6.05 4.06 10.21
CA ALA A 215 -6.50 3.04 9.27
C ALA A 215 -5.46 2.88 8.15
N LYS A 216 -4.63 1.83 8.23
CA LYS A 216 -3.45 1.61 7.38
C LYS A 216 -3.30 0.16 6.93
N GLU A 217 -2.19 -0.14 6.27
CA GLU A 217 -1.94 -1.46 5.71
C GLU A 217 -1.88 -2.56 6.75
N MET A 218 -1.55 -2.24 8.01
CA MET A 218 -1.48 -3.22 9.09
C MET A 218 -2.87 -3.71 9.52
N ASP A 219 -3.88 -2.85 9.45
CA ASP A 219 -5.29 -3.21 9.69
C ASP A 219 -5.81 -4.15 8.61
N ALA A 220 -5.47 -3.88 7.35
CA ALA A 220 -5.77 -4.79 6.25
C ALA A 220 -5.11 -6.17 6.44
N VAL A 221 -3.90 -6.22 7.02
CA VAL A 221 -3.24 -7.49 7.35
C VAL A 221 -3.98 -8.23 8.47
N ASP A 222 -4.49 -7.53 9.47
CA ASP A 222 -5.27 -8.15 10.54
C ASP A 222 -6.61 -8.70 10.01
N ILE A 223 -7.29 -8.00 9.11
CA ILE A 223 -8.47 -8.52 8.42
C ILE A 223 -8.15 -9.78 7.62
N LEU A 224 -7.04 -9.80 6.86
CA LEU A 224 -6.63 -10.98 6.09
C LEU A 224 -6.25 -12.16 6.98
N ASN A 225 -5.56 -11.91 8.10
CA ASN A 225 -5.23 -12.96 9.07
C ASN A 225 -6.49 -13.50 9.74
N TYR A 226 -7.48 -12.64 10.01
CA TYR A 226 -8.78 -13.06 10.52
C TYR A 226 -9.57 -13.89 9.51
N SER A 227 -9.57 -13.52 8.21
CA SER A 227 -10.34 -14.23 7.18
C SER A 227 -9.86 -15.67 6.93
N VAL A 228 -8.60 -15.97 7.30
CA VAL A 228 -8.02 -17.32 7.27
C VAL A 228 -7.83 -17.94 8.66
N ASP A 229 -8.53 -17.43 9.68
CA ASP A 229 -8.54 -17.96 11.06
C ASP A 229 -7.17 -17.98 11.79
N LEU A 230 -6.20 -17.19 11.35
CA LEU A 230 -4.88 -17.09 12.01
C LEU A 230 -4.93 -16.26 13.30
N ILE A 231 -5.86 -15.31 13.39
CA ILE A 231 -6.13 -14.50 14.58
C ILE A 231 -7.63 -14.44 14.87
N LYS A 232 -7.97 -13.99 16.08
CA LYS A 232 -9.34 -13.64 16.44
C LYS A 232 -9.42 -12.14 16.68
N LEU A 233 -10.45 -11.51 16.13
CA LEU A 233 -10.80 -10.11 16.35
C LEU A 233 -11.95 -10.06 17.35
N ASP A 234 -11.92 -9.09 18.26
CA ASP A 234 -13.06 -8.84 19.15
C ASP A 234 -14.17 -8.04 18.46
N ASP A 235 -15.31 -7.88 19.14
CA ASP A 235 -16.51 -7.26 18.57
C ASP A 235 -16.30 -5.83 18.07
N ILE A 236 -15.42 -5.05 18.72
CA ILE A 236 -15.16 -3.66 18.30
C ILE A 236 -14.20 -3.62 17.11
N GLN A 237 -13.24 -4.54 17.05
CA GLN A 237 -12.36 -4.72 15.88
C GLN A 237 -13.15 -5.22 14.67
N LEU A 238 -14.10 -6.14 14.85
CA LEU A 238 -14.98 -6.59 13.77
C LEU A 238 -15.83 -5.45 13.19
N LYS A 239 -16.36 -4.57 14.05
CA LYS A 239 -17.09 -3.36 13.62
C LYS A 239 -16.20 -2.33 12.95
N ALA A 240 -14.94 -2.20 13.36
CA ALA A 240 -13.97 -1.32 12.71
C ALA A 240 -13.52 -1.88 11.34
N ALA A 241 -13.44 -3.21 11.23
CA ALA A 241 -13.00 -3.93 10.06
C ALA A 241 -14.04 -4.00 8.93
N ASP A 242 -15.35 -4.02 9.24
CA ASP A 242 -16.43 -4.01 8.23
C ASP A 242 -16.59 -2.61 7.61
N VAL A 243 -15.62 -2.23 6.76
CA VAL A 243 -15.53 -0.87 6.19
C VAL A 243 -16.48 -0.68 5.01
N ASN A 244 -16.90 -1.76 4.34
CA ASN A 244 -17.91 -1.71 3.28
C ASN A 244 -19.35 -1.90 3.78
N LYS A 245 -19.52 -2.26 5.07
CA LYS A 245 -20.80 -2.37 5.79
C LYS A 245 -21.72 -3.47 5.23
N ASP A 246 -21.14 -4.53 4.69
CA ASP A 246 -21.90 -5.70 4.25
C ASP A 246 -22.25 -6.67 5.40
N GLY A 247 -21.76 -6.37 6.61
CA GLY A 247 -21.96 -7.17 7.82
C GLY A 247 -20.99 -8.34 7.95
N LYS A 248 -19.97 -8.45 7.09
CA LYS A 248 -19.01 -9.55 7.04
C LYS A 248 -17.58 -9.05 6.79
N VAL A 249 -16.74 -9.20 7.79
CA VAL A 249 -15.30 -8.91 7.65
C VAL A 249 -14.62 -9.94 6.74
N LYS A 250 -14.15 -9.50 5.57
CA LYS A 250 -13.53 -10.33 4.52
C LYS A 250 -12.37 -9.62 3.81
N GLU A 251 -11.79 -10.28 2.81
CA GLU A 251 -10.69 -9.74 2.00
C GLU A 251 -11.04 -8.42 1.30
N MET A 252 -12.32 -8.17 0.99
CA MET A 252 -12.73 -6.92 0.35
C MET A 252 -12.56 -5.72 1.29
N ASP A 253 -12.84 -5.88 2.59
CA ASP A 253 -12.60 -4.84 3.58
C ASP A 253 -11.10 -4.51 3.70
N ALA A 254 -10.25 -5.52 3.64
CA ALA A 254 -8.80 -5.32 3.59
C ALA A 254 -8.39 -4.55 2.33
N VAL A 255 -9.00 -4.82 1.18
CA VAL A 255 -8.77 -4.08 -0.07
C VAL A 255 -9.22 -2.63 0.06
N ASP A 256 -10.37 -2.37 0.68
CA ASP A 256 -10.88 -1.02 0.89
C ASP A 256 -9.99 -0.21 1.85
N ILE A 257 -9.47 -0.81 2.92
CA ILE A 257 -8.47 -0.18 3.78
C ILE A 257 -7.18 0.14 3.01
N LEU A 258 -6.71 -0.77 2.14
CA LEU A 258 -5.52 -0.52 1.31
C LEU A 258 -5.76 0.60 0.30
N ASN A 259 -6.93 0.65 -0.34
CA ASN A 259 -7.29 1.73 -1.26
C ASN A 259 -7.43 3.07 -0.53
N TYR A 260 -7.95 3.04 0.70
CA TYR A 260 -8.02 4.21 1.57
C TYR A 260 -6.62 4.72 1.94
N SER A 261 -5.68 3.84 2.31
CA SER A 261 -4.34 4.24 2.75
C SER A 261 -3.51 4.94 1.67
N VAL A 262 -3.89 4.78 0.40
CA VAL A 262 -3.30 5.45 -0.76
C VAL A 262 -4.23 6.50 -1.39
N ASP A 263 -5.25 6.97 -0.66
CA ASP A 263 -6.20 8.02 -1.07
C ASP A 263 -7.01 7.73 -2.35
N LEU A 264 -7.15 6.46 -2.74
CA LEU A 264 -7.98 6.08 -3.90
C LEU A 264 -9.47 6.12 -3.59
N ILE A 265 -9.84 5.90 -2.32
CA ILE A 265 -11.22 5.97 -1.84
C ILE A 265 -11.30 6.73 -0.51
N LYS A 266 -12.53 7.08 -0.11
CA LYS A 266 -12.82 7.57 1.24
C LYS A 266 -13.71 6.56 1.96
N LEU A 267 -13.41 6.33 3.24
CA LEU A 267 -14.23 5.48 4.09
C LEU A 267 -15.41 6.26 4.65
N SER A 268 -16.46 5.54 5.03
CA SER A 268 -17.65 6.10 5.67
C SER A 268 -18.16 5.13 6.74
N TYR A 269 -18.95 5.61 7.71
CA TYR A 269 -19.58 4.78 8.74
C TYR A 269 -21.08 4.55 8.49
#